data_AF-A0A6I3V1G7-F1
#
_entry.id   AF-A0A6I3V1G7-F1
#
_cell.length_a   1.000
_cell.length_b   1.000
_cell.length_c   1.000
_cell.angle_alpha   90.00
_cell.angle_beta   90.00
_cell.angle_gamma   90.00
#
_symmetry.space_group_name_H-M   'P 1'
#
loop_
_entity.id
_entity.type
_entity.pdbx_description
1 polymer ?
#
loop_
_entity_poly.entity_id
_entity_poly.type
_entity_poly.pdbx_seq_one_letter_code
_entity_poly.pdbx_strand_id
1 'polypeptide(L)' 'IGYKELFPYFRGEQTLEEASESLKQVTRRFAKRQLTWFRNRMQVTFYQIGESGVKERILSQIEEFLND' A
#
# COMPACT_ATOMS: atom_id res chain seq x y z
N ILE A 1 -3.33 -5.13 10.21
CA ILE A 1 -2.19 -5.95 9.72
C ILE A 1 -0.96 -5.34 10.36
N GLY A 2 -0.11 -6.09 11.04
CA GLY A 2 1.01 -5.49 11.77
C GLY A 2 1.38 -6.22 13.05
N TYR A 3 0.44 -6.27 13.98
CA TYR A 3 0.72 -6.68 15.36
C TYR A 3 0.33 -8.13 15.66
N LYS A 4 -0.70 -8.66 14.98
CA LYS A 4 -1.19 -10.03 15.23
C LYS A 4 -0.20 -11.10 14.77
N GLU A 5 0.62 -10.76 13.78
CA GLU A 5 1.67 -11.61 13.23
C GLU A 5 2.84 -11.79 14.21
N LEU A 6 2.97 -10.93 15.23
CA LEU A 6 3.99 -11.02 16.27
C LEU A 6 3.54 -11.81 17.51
N PHE A 7 2.24 -12.10 17.66
CA PHE A 7 1.78 -12.85 18.82
C PHE A 7 2.38 -14.26 18.96
N PRO A 8 2.59 -15.05 17.88
CA PRO A 8 3.29 -16.33 17.99
C PRO A 8 4.72 -16.19 18.50
N TYR A 9 5.43 -15.11 18.11
CA TYR A 9 6.75 -14.78 18.66
C TYR A 9 6.68 -14.48 20.16
N PHE A 10 5.73 -13.64 20.59
CA PHE A 10 5.56 -13.33 22.02
C PHE A 10 5.11 -14.53 22.88
N ARG A 11 4.50 -15.55 22.26
CA ARG A 11 4.16 -16.83 22.92
C ARG A 11 5.30 -17.86 22.87
N GLY A 12 6.42 -17.57 22.21
CA GLY A 12 7.52 -18.51 22.02
C GLY A 12 7.23 -19.63 21.02
N GLU A 13 6.20 -19.49 20.19
CA GLU A 13 5.77 -20.49 19.19
C GLU A 13 6.53 -20.36 17.87
N GLN A 14 7.11 -19.19 17.61
CA GLN A 14 7.87 -18.86 16.39
C GLN A 14 9.04 -17.94 16.71
N THR A 15 10.06 -17.95 15.84
CA THR A 15 11.18 -17.01 15.89
C THR A 15 10.76 -15.61 15.41
N LEU A 16 11.56 -14.61 15.76
CA LEU A 16 11.36 -13.24 15.29
C LEU A 16 11.48 -13.14 13.76
N GLU A 17 12.44 -13.85 13.15
CA GLU A 17 12.56 -13.95 11.69
C GLU A 17 11.28 -14.46 11.02
N GLU A 18 10.71 -15.56 11.52
CA GLU A 18 9.50 -16.15 10.95
C GLU A 18 8.29 -15.22 11.06
N ALA A 19 8.12 -14.60 12.23
CA ALA A 19 7.07 -13.61 12.45
C ALA A 19 7.24 -12.38 11.55
N SER A 20 8.47 -11.90 11.36
CA SER A 20 8.81 -10.79 10.47
C SER A 20 8.52 -11.12 9.00
N GLU A 21 8.86 -12.32 8.54
CA GLU A 21 8.57 -12.71 7.15
C GLU A 21 7.07 -12.88 6.91
N SER A 22 6.34 -13.45 7.86
CA SER A 22 4.88 -13.51 7.84
C SER A 22 4.27 -12.11 7.74
N LEU A 23 4.72 -11.17 8.57
CA LEU A 23 4.27 -9.78 8.55
C LEU A 23 4.52 -9.12 7.17
N LYS A 24 5.72 -9.27 6.61
CA LYS A 24 6.04 -8.75 5.26
C LYS A 24 5.12 -9.35 4.20
N GLN A 25 4.87 -10.66 4.27
CA GLN A 25 4.00 -11.34 3.31
C GLN A 25 2.55 -10.83 3.37
N VAL A 26 1.97 -10.71 4.57
CA VAL A 26 0.61 -10.19 4.75
C VAL A 26 0.51 -8.74 4.30
N THR A 27 1.53 -7.92 4.56
CA THR A 27 1.63 -6.53 4.11
C THR A 27 1.62 -6.42 2.59
N ARG A 28 2.44 -7.22 1.88
CA ARG A 28 2.46 -7.29 0.41
C ARG A 28 1.09 -7.72 -0.16
N ARG A 29 0.46 -8.73 0.43
CA ARG A 29 -0.87 -9.20 0.02
C ARG A 29 -1.93 -8.11 0.20
N PHE A 30 -1.85 -7.33 1.27
CA PHE A 30 -2.78 -6.23 1.52
C PHE A 30 -2.61 -5.09 0.52
N ALA A 31 -1.37 -4.66 0.26
CA ALA A 31 -1.09 -3.67 -0.76
C ALA A 31 -1.62 -4.09 -2.14
N LYS A 32 -1.41 -5.36 -2.53
CA LYS A 32 -1.98 -5.92 -3.78
C LYS A 32 -3.51 -5.87 -3.79
N ARG A 33 -4.17 -6.23 -2.67
CA ARG A 33 -5.65 -6.17 -2.58
C ARG A 33 -6.16 -4.74 -2.69
N GLN A 34 -5.54 -3.78 -2.02
CA GLN A 34 -5.88 -2.36 -2.14
C GLN A 34 -5.77 -1.89 -3.59
N LEU A 35 -4.64 -2.15 -4.24
CA LEU A 35 -4.43 -1.80 -5.65
C LEU A 35 -5.45 -2.46 -6.58
N THR A 36 -5.74 -3.75 -6.38
CA THR A 36 -6.75 -4.48 -7.17
C THR A 36 -8.14 -3.89 -6.98
N TRP A 37 -8.50 -3.54 -5.74
CA TRP A 37 -9.78 -2.94 -5.43
C TRP A 37 -9.92 -1.56 -6.09
N PHE A 38 -8.92 -0.69 -5.98
CA PHE A 38 -8.93 0.62 -6.64
C PHE A 38 -9.08 0.49 -8.16
N ARG A 39 -8.33 -0.43 -8.81
CA ARG A 39 -8.41 -0.63 -10.26
C ARG A 39 -9.76 -1.15 -10.74
N ASN A 40 -10.41 -2.00 -9.95
CA ASN A 40 -11.62 -2.70 -10.39
C ASN A 40 -12.92 -2.01 -9.95
N ARG A 41 -12.87 -1.14 -8.93
CA ARG A 41 -14.08 -0.57 -8.31
C ARG A 41 -14.16 0.95 -8.39
N MET A 42 -13.08 1.62 -8.76
CA MET A 42 -13.03 3.09 -8.80
C MET A 42 -12.58 3.55 -10.19
N GLN A 43 -13.25 4.56 -10.73
CA GLN A 43 -12.74 5.30 -11.88
C GLN A 43 -11.83 6.41 -11.35
N VAL A 44 -10.61 6.05 -10.97
CA VAL A 44 -9.60 6.98 -10.48
C VAL A 44 -8.42 7.04 -11.44
N THR A 45 -7.84 8.23 -11.57
CA THR A 45 -6.59 8.42 -12.30
C THR A 45 -5.43 7.81 -11.50
N PHE A 46 -4.70 6.89 -12.12
CA PHE A 46 -3.49 6.32 -11.53
C PHE A 46 -2.26 7.04 -12.05
N TYR A 47 -1.39 7.45 -11.13
CA TYR A 47 -0.12 8.09 -11.46
C TYR A 47 1.04 7.12 -11.26
N GLN A 48 1.94 7.04 -12.23
CA GLN A 48 3.18 6.26 -12.12
C GLN A 48 4.27 7.13 -11.51
N ILE A 49 4.63 6.86 -10.26
CA ILE A 49 5.60 7.67 -9.51
C ILE A 49 7.02 7.66 -10.14
N GLY A 50 7.33 6.66 -10.97
CA GLY A 50 8.62 6.56 -11.67
C GLY A 50 8.74 7.42 -12.93
N GLU A 51 7.65 8.03 -13.40
CA GLU A 51 7.70 8.91 -14.56
C GLU A 51 8.24 10.30 -14.20
N SER A 52 9.05 10.88 -15.07
CA SER A 52 9.49 12.26 -14.93
C SER A 52 8.29 13.22 -14.98
N GLY A 53 8.36 14.30 -14.21
CA GLY A 53 7.32 15.33 -14.19
C GLY A 53 5.98 14.90 -13.58
N VAL A 54 5.90 13.73 -12.93
CA VAL A 54 4.63 13.22 -12.37
C VAL A 54 4.13 14.10 -11.21
N LYS A 55 5.05 14.63 -10.40
CA LYS A 55 4.70 15.48 -9.26
C LYS A 55 4.05 16.77 -9.73
N GLU A 56 4.65 17.41 -10.72
CA GLU A 56 4.17 18.65 -11.34
C GLU A 56 2.79 18.43 -11.97
N ARG A 57 2.61 17.33 -12.72
CA ARG A 57 1.31 16.94 -13.28
C ARG A 57 0.23 16.77 -12.21
N ILE A 58 0.53 16.05 -11.12
CA ILE A 58 -0.42 15.85 -10.02
C ILE A 58 -0.81 17.20 -9.40
N LEU A 59 0.16 18.08 -9.16
CA LEU A 59 -0.11 19.40 -8.57
C LEU A 59 -1.02 20.24 -9.47
N SER A 60 -0.73 20.30 -10.78
CA SER A 60 -1.57 21.04 -11.73
C SER A 60 -3.01 20.50 -11.77
N GLN A 61 -3.19 19.18 -11.75
CA GLN A 61 -4.53 18.58 -11.74
C GLN A 61 -5.30 18.84 -10.44
N ILE A 62 -4.61 18.92 -9.30
CA ILE A 62 -5.22 19.31 -8.03
C ILE A 62 -5.62 20.79 -8.06
N GLU A 63 -4.77 21.66 -8.62
CA GLU A 63 -5.09 23.08 -8.77
C GLU A 63 -6.29 23.30 -9.70
N GLU A 64 -6.36 22.61 -10.84
CA GLU A 64 -7.54 22.63 -11.73
C GLU A 64 -8.80 22.20 -10.98
N PHE A 65 -8.75 21.07 -10.27
CA PHE A 65 -9.90 20.56 -9.51
C PHE A 65 -10.38 21.51 -8.40
N LEU A 66 -9.49 22.28 -7.77
CA LEU A 66 -9.85 23.22 -6.71
C LEU A 66 -10.41 24.55 -7.22
N ASN A 67 -10.14 24.89 -8.49
CA ASN A 67 -10.60 26.13 -9.13
C ASN A 67 -11.92 25.97 -9.89
N ASP A 68 -12.36 24.73 -10.12
CA ASP A 68 -13.73 24.36 -10.54
C ASP A 68 -14.70 24.35 -9.34
#